data_AF-A0A162L514-F1
#
_entry.id   AF-A0A162L514-F1
#
_cell.length_a   1.000
_cell.length_b   1.000
_cell.length_c   1.000
_cell.angle_alpha   90.00
_cell.angle_beta   90.00
_cell.angle_gamma   90.00
#
_symmetry.space_group_name_H-M   'P 1'
#
loop_
_entity.id
_entity.type
_entity.pdbx_description
1 polymer ?
#
loop_
_entity_poly.entity_id
_entity_poly.type
_entity_poly.pdbx_seq_one_letter_code
_entity_poly.pdbx_strand_id
1 'polypeptide(L)'
;MSNVIALQQNQVVSLLDSMEIGEIRNTLSKIAQFQSIIHQTLKKDHDYGEIGGATKPTLLKPVAEKILMLMGLTSEYDFMEKIEDYEKGIFAYTIKCILKKNGQKITEGVGSCNSKEDKYRWRWAKEDDLKKT
;
A
#
# COMPACT_ATOMS: atom_id res chain seq x y z
N MET A 1 -33.85 -18.09 -3.69
CA MET A 1 -33.36 -17.06 -2.75
C MET A 1 -32.18 -16.35 -3.40
N SER A 2 -32.43 -15.61 -4.49
CA SER A 2 -31.40 -15.25 -5.46
C SER A 2 -31.48 -13.77 -5.85
N ASN A 3 -31.63 -12.87 -4.88
CA ASN A 3 -31.84 -11.44 -5.21
C ASN A 3 -31.23 -10.45 -4.21
N VAL A 4 -30.13 -10.80 -3.53
CA VAL A 4 -29.47 -9.88 -2.58
C VAL A 4 -28.08 -9.44 -3.05
N ILE A 5 -27.46 -10.13 -4.02
CA ILE A 5 -26.06 -9.89 -4.42
C ILE A 5 -25.90 -8.74 -5.43
N ALA A 6 -26.97 -8.30 -6.11
CA ALA A 6 -26.89 -7.30 -7.19
C ALA A 6 -26.94 -5.82 -6.75
N LEU A 7 -27.09 -5.51 -5.45
CA LEU A 7 -27.36 -4.14 -4.99
C LEU A 7 -26.11 -3.29 -4.67
N GLN A 8 -24.90 -3.87 -4.67
CA GLN A 8 -23.72 -3.19 -4.10
C GLN A 8 -22.75 -2.59 -5.14
N GLN A 9 -22.88 -2.91 -6.44
CA GLN A 9 -21.99 -2.39 -7.49
C GLN A 9 -22.39 -1.01 -8.07
N ASN A 10 -23.59 -0.50 -7.79
CA ASN A 10 -24.11 0.73 -8.41
C ASN A 10 -23.88 2.04 -7.63
N GLN A 11 -23.31 2.01 -6.42
CA GLN A 11 -23.20 3.21 -5.59
C GLN A 11 -22.05 4.16 -5.97
N VAL A 12 -20.95 3.65 -6.54
CA VAL A 12 -19.80 4.51 -6.91
C VAL A 12 -20.10 5.29 -8.18
N VAL A 13 -20.82 4.68 -9.13
CA VAL A 13 -21.21 5.32 -10.39
C VAL A 13 -22.26 6.41 -10.16
N SER A 14 -23.23 6.19 -9.26
CA SER A 14 -24.26 7.21 -8.95
C SER A 14 -23.71 8.43 -8.18
N LEU A 15 -22.55 8.31 -7.54
CA LEU A 15 -21.95 9.39 -6.74
C LEU A 15 -21.33 10.47 -7.65
N LEU A 16 -20.67 10.05 -8.74
CA LEU A 16 -20.06 10.97 -9.71
C LEU A 16 -21.11 11.76 -10.50
N ASP A 17 -22.26 11.15 -10.80
CA ASP A 17 -23.36 11.81 -11.51
C ASP A 17 -24.10 12.86 -10.66
N SER A 18 -23.99 12.76 -9.33
CA SER A 18 -24.67 13.66 -8.38
C SER A 18 -23.82 14.85 -7.93
N MET A 19 -22.51 14.84 -8.18
CA MET A 19 -21.61 15.90 -7.76
C MET A 19 -21.57 17.02 -8.80
N GLU A 20 -21.78 18.26 -8.37
CA GLU A 20 -21.55 19.39 -9.26
C GLU A 20 -20.08 19.47 -9.67
N ILE A 21 -19.81 19.83 -10.94
CA ILE A 21 -18.45 19.94 -11.48
C ILE A 21 -17.58 20.88 -10.61
N GLY A 22 -18.17 21.89 -9.97
CA GLY A 22 -17.50 22.76 -9.01
C GLY A 22 -16.98 22.03 -7.77
N GLU A 23 -17.76 21.11 -7.21
CA GLU A 23 -17.37 20.30 -6.04
C GLU A 23 -16.26 19.30 -6.37
N ILE A 24 -16.29 18.74 -7.58
CA ILE A 24 -15.22 17.86 -8.09
C ILE A 24 -13.90 18.63 -8.15
N ARG A 25 -13.90 19.85 -8.72
CA ARG A 25 -12.69 20.71 -8.78
C ARG A 25 -12.16 21.03 -7.39
N ASN A 26 -13.05 21.36 -6.45
CA ASN A 26 -12.66 21.64 -5.07
C ASN A 26 -12.04 20.41 -4.39
N THR A 27 -12.61 19.23 -4.62
CA THR A 27 -12.10 17.97 -4.06
C THR A 27 -10.72 17.63 -4.62
N LEU A 28 -10.53 17.74 -5.94
CA LEU A 28 -9.23 17.53 -6.58
C LEU A 28 -8.17 18.52 -6.09
N SER A 29 -8.54 19.79 -5.87
CA SER A 29 -7.65 20.80 -5.30
C SER A 29 -7.20 20.43 -3.88
N LYS A 30 -8.11 19.93 -3.03
CA LYS A 30 -7.77 19.44 -1.68
C LYS A 30 -6.81 18.26 -1.74
N ILE A 31 -6.99 17.34 -2.68
CA ILE A 31 -6.07 16.20 -2.88
C ILE A 31 -4.67 16.69 -3.25
N ALA A 32 -4.57 17.63 -4.21
CA ALA A 32 -3.28 18.18 -4.62
C ALA A 32 -2.56 18.93 -3.48
N GLN A 33 -3.31 19.72 -2.70
CA GLN A 33 -2.76 20.41 -1.52
C GLN A 33 -2.25 19.41 -0.47
N PHE A 34 -3.04 18.37 -0.19
CA PHE A 34 -2.64 17.31 0.72
C PHE A 34 -1.34 16.62 0.26
N GLN A 35 -1.26 16.24 -1.03
CA GLN A 35 -0.07 15.63 -1.60
C GLN A 35 1.16 16.53 -1.45
N SER A 36 1.02 17.84 -1.73
CA SER A 36 2.11 18.81 -1.58
C SER A 36 2.63 18.89 -0.14
N ILE A 37 1.72 18.96 0.85
CA ILE A 37 2.09 19.00 2.27
C ILE A 37 2.82 17.71 2.67
N ILE A 38 2.28 16.55 2.30
CA ILE A 38 2.90 15.27 2.60
C ILE A 38 4.32 15.24 2.03
N HIS A 39 4.51 15.53 0.74
CA HIS A 39 5.81 15.52 0.08
C HIS A 39 6.84 16.45 0.74
N GLN A 40 6.43 17.61 1.25
CA GLN A 40 7.32 18.54 1.97
C GLN A 40 7.80 17.99 3.32
N THR A 41 7.02 17.11 3.95
CA THR A 41 7.35 16.53 5.26
C THR A 41 8.12 15.21 5.17
N LEU A 42 8.17 14.58 3.99
CA LEU A 42 8.83 13.29 3.81
C LEU A 42 10.36 13.44 3.84
N LYS A 43 11.01 12.60 4.62
CA LYS A 43 12.48 12.46 4.61
C LYS A 43 12.90 11.31 3.70
N LYS A 44 13.80 11.60 2.75
CA LYS A 44 14.43 10.57 1.90
C LYS A 44 15.15 9.55 2.78
N ASP A 45 15.07 8.27 2.41
CA ASP A 45 15.67 7.10 3.06
C ASP A 45 15.14 6.79 4.48
N HIS A 46 14.14 7.53 4.95
CA HIS A 46 13.40 7.25 6.19
C HIS A 46 11.90 7.05 5.92
N ASP A 47 11.27 8.00 5.23
CA ASP A 47 9.84 7.99 4.92
C ASP A 47 9.56 7.47 3.51
N TYR A 48 10.46 7.71 2.56
CA TYR A 48 10.39 7.18 1.20
C TYR A 48 11.79 6.88 0.67
N GLY A 49 11.90 5.91 -0.24
CA GLY A 49 13.18 5.55 -0.81
C GLY A 49 13.09 4.38 -1.77
N GLU A 50 14.25 3.98 -2.28
CA GLU A 50 14.38 2.82 -3.15
C GLU A 50 14.55 1.57 -2.28
N ILE A 51 13.65 0.60 -2.47
CA ILE A 51 13.81 -0.74 -1.88
C ILE A 51 14.57 -1.61 -2.87
N GLY A 52 15.51 -2.42 -2.39
CA GLY A 52 16.56 -3.01 -3.23
C GLY A 52 16.06 -3.60 -4.57
N GLY A 53 16.59 -3.03 -5.66
CA GLY A 53 16.29 -3.37 -7.05
C GLY A 53 15.00 -2.77 -7.62
N ALA A 54 14.22 -2.00 -6.84
CA ALA A 54 13.18 -1.12 -7.37
C ALA A 54 13.77 0.27 -7.65
N THR A 55 13.70 0.71 -8.90
CA THR A 55 14.20 2.03 -9.34
C THR A 55 13.23 3.17 -9.08
N LYS A 56 11.97 2.86 -8.76
CA LYS A 56 10.96 3.87 -8.42
C LYS A 56 10.96 4.09 -6.92
N PRO A 57 10.97 5.34 -6.44
CA PRO A 57 10.84 5.63 -5.03
C PRO A 57 9.52 5.08 -4.51
N THR A 58 9.60 4.36 -3.39
CA THR A 58 8.47 3.72 -2.72
C THR A 58 8.25 4.36 -1.36
N LEU A 59 6.98 4.35 -0.93
CA LEU A 59 6.61 4.78 0.41
C LEU A 59 7.08 3.73 1.42
N LEU A 60 7.86 4.13 2.41
CA LEU A 60 8.32 3.23 3.46
C LEU A 60 7.30 3.17 4.60
N LYS A 61 7.38 2.10 5.39
CA LYS A 61 6.46 1.83 6.51
C LYS A 61 6.25 3.04 7.44
N PRO A 62 7.29 3.79 7.87
CA PRO A 62 7.11 4.89 8.82
C PRO A 62 6.12 5.95 8.36
N VAL A 63 6.08 6.28 7.07
CA VAL A 63 5.18 7.34 6.59
C VAL A 63 3.83 6.82 6.14
N ALA A 64 3.76 5.56 5.69
CA ALA A 64 2.48 4.89 5.49
C ALA A 64 1.66 4.92 6.78
N GLU A 65 2.28 4.58 7.92
CA GLU A 65 1.63 4.61 9.23
C GLU A 65 1.26 6.04 9.69
N LYS A 66 2.13 7.03 9.47
CA LYS A 66 1.82 8.44 9.77
C LYS A 66 0.62 8.95 8.96
N ILE A 67 0.54 8.60 7.67
CA ILE A 67 -0.56 8.99 6.80
C ILE A 67 -1.86 8.30 7.24
N LEU A 68 -1.81 7.01 7.55
CA LEU A 68 -2.96 6.28 8.07
C LEU A 68 -3.47 6.91 9.38
N MET A 69 -2.57 7.24 10.31
CA MET A 69 -2.89 7.94 11.54
C MET A 69 -3.54 9.31 11.28
N LEU A 70 -2.96 10.12 10.40
CA LEU A 70 -3.50 11.43 10.02
C LEU A 70 -4.91 11.33 9.43
N MET A 71 -5.18 10.27 8.65
CA MET A 71 -6.47 10.03 8.02
C MET A 71 -7.49 9.33 8.94
N GLY A 72 -7.07 8.94 10.15
CA GLY A 72 -7.90 8.17 11.08
C GLY A 72 -8.25 6.78 10.56
N LEU A 73 -7.31 6.15 9.85
CA LEU A 73 -7.45 4.81 9.28
C LEU A 73 -6.65 3.80 10.11
N THR A 74 -7.17 2.58 10.20
CA THR A 74 -6.46 1.43 10.75
C THR A 74 -6.15 0.45 9.62
N SER A 75 -4.97 -0.18 9.66
CA SER A 75 -4.58 -1.24 8.72
C SER A 75 -4.59 -2.61 9.40
N GLU A 76 -5.08 -3.60 8.68
CA GLU A 76 -5.00 -5.02 9.04
C GLU A 76 -4.33 -5.78 7.92
N TYR A 77 -3.57 -6.82 8.25
CA TYR A 77 -2.82 -7.63 7.29
C TYR A 77 -3.20 -9.10 7.43
N ASP A 78 -3.49 -9.72 6.31
CA ASP A 78 -3.84 -11.14 6.21
C ASP A 78 -2.87 -11.85 5.27
N PHE A 79 -2.33 -13.00 5.70
CA PHE A 79 -1.42 -13.82 4.90
C PHE A 79 -2.25 -14.75 4.02
N MET A 80 -2.41 -14.35 2.76
CA MET A 80 -3.17 -15.12 1.78
C MET A 80 -2.41 -16.38 1.33
N GLU A 81 -1.10 -16.24 1.12
CA GLU A 81 -0.23 -17.33 0.68
C GLU A 81 1.14 -17.18 1.33
N LYS A 82 1.68 -18.32 1.78
CA LYS A 82 2.96 -18.39 2.46
C LYS A 82 3.70 -19.64 2.00
N ILE A 83 4.80 -19.46 1.28
CA ILE A 83 5.68 -20.52 0.81
C ILE A 83 7.05 -20.30 1.46
N GLU A 84 7.46 -21.23 2.31
CA GLU A 84 8.78 -21.24 2.95
C GLU A 84 9.43 -22.60 2.69
N ASP A 85 10.22 -22.69 1.61
CA ASP A 85 10.99 -23.87 1.25
C ASP A 85 12.47 -23.60 1.56
N TYR A 86 12.90 -24.06 2.73
CA TYR A 86 14.28 -23.90 3.20
C TYR A 86 15.29 -24.73 2.39
N GLU A 87 14.87 -25.84 1.79
CA GLU A 87 15.75 -26.68 0.97
C GLU A 87 16.03 -26.01 -0.38
N LYS A 88 14.99 -25.45 -1.02
CA LYS A 88 15.11 -24.76 -2.32
C LYS A 88 15.44 -23.26 -2.19
N GLY A 89 15.51 -22.75 -0.97
CA GLY A 89 15.73 -21.33 -0.66
C GLY A 89 14.65 -20.40 -1.22
N ILE A 90 13.40 -20.86 -1.26
CA ILE A 90 12.27 -20.06 -1.78
C ILE A 90 11.42 -19.57 -0.62
N PHE A 91 11.28 -18.26 -0.53
CA PHE A 91 10.38 -17.61 0.41
C PHE A 91 9.45 -16.71 -0.40
N ALA A 92 8.16 -16.99 -0.42
CA ALA A 92 7.16 -16.20 -1.11
C ALA A 92 5.98 -15.91 -0.18
N TYR A 93 5.55 -14.65 -0.15
CA TYR A 93 4.45 -14.19 0.68
C TYR A 93 3.50 -13.38 -0.17
N THR A 94 2.21 -13.67 -0.04
CA THR A 94 1.11 -12.85 -0.57
C THR A 94 0.32 -12.34 0.61
N ILE A 95 0.30 -11.02 0.79
CA ILE A 95 -0.33 -10.34 1.92
C ILE A 95 -1.46 -9.47 1.39
N LYS A 96 -2.65 -9.58 2.01
CA LYS A 96 -3.75 -8.65 1.82
C LYS A 96 -3.73 -7.61 2.95
N CYS A 97 -3.62 -6.34 2.58
CA CYS A 97 -3.81 -5.20 3.46
C CYS A 97 -5.28 -4.74 3.38
N ILE A 98 -5.91 -4.52 4.52
CA ILE A 98 -7.28 -4.02 4.64
C ILE A 98 -7.22 -2.71 5.42
N LEU A 99 -7.74 -1.63 4.83
CA LEU A 99 -7.86 -0.35 5.50
C LEU A 99 -9.29 -0.16 6.01
N LYS A 100 -9.41 0.14 7.30
CA LYS A 100 -10.68 0.41 7.97
C LYS A 100 -10.73 1.84 8.51
N LYS A 101 -11.93 2.40 8.56
CA LYS A 101 -12.24 3.65 9.27
C LYS A 101 -13.40 3.36 10.20
N ASN A 102 -13.24 3.61 11.50
CA ASN A 102 -14.27 3.34 12.51
C ASN A 102 -14.82 1.90 12.44
N GLY A 103 -13.94 0.91 12.18
CA GLY A 103 -14.33 -0.49 12.04
C GLY A 103 -14.93 -0.89 10.67
N GLN A 104 -15.27 0.08 9.81
CA GLN A 104 -15.76 -0.20 8.46
C GLN A 104 -14.61 -0.31 7.46
N LYS A 105 -14.61 -1.40 6.66
CA LYS A 105 -13.65 -1.57 5.56
C LYS A 105 -13.87 -0.49 4.49
N ILE A 106 -12.83 0.28 4.20
CA ILE A 106 -12.81 1.32 3.15
C ILE A 106 -12.22 0.75 1.86
N THR A 107 -11.08 0.06 1.96
CA THR A 107 -10.39 -0.50 0.81
C THR A 107 -9.51 -1.67 1.20
N GLU A 108 -9.10 -2.46 0.21
CA GLU A 108 -8.14 -3.55 0.35
C GLU A 108 -7.10 -3.49 -0.78
N GLY A 109 -5.89 -3.95 -0.49
CA GLY A 109 -4.81 -4.07 -1.46
C GLY A 109 -4.05 -5.36 -1.24
N VAL A 110 -3.63 -6.03 -2.31
CA VAL A 110 -2.86 -7.27 -2.24
C VAL A 110 -1.45 -7.00 -2.75
N GLY A 111 -0.45 -7.42 -1.99
CA GLY A 111 0.95 -7.38 -2.38
C GLY A 111 1.57 -8.77 -2.29
N SER A 112 2.33 -9.16 -3.29
CA SER A 112 3.14 -10.37 -3.25
C SER A 112 4.62 -10.04 -3.40
N CYS A 113 5.47 -10.82 -2.74
CA CYS A 113 6.93 -10.71 -2.80
C CYS A 113 7.55 -12.09 -2.66
N ASN A 114 8.58 -12.39 -3.45
CA ASN A 114 9.34 -13.63 -3.34
C ASN A 114 10.86 -13.46 -3.45
N SER A 115 11.60 -14.36 -2.79
CA SER A 115 13.07 -14.33 -2.73
C SER A 115 13.77 -14.56 -4.08
N LYS A 116 13.04 -15.05 -5.10
CA LYS A 116 13.57 -15.35 -6.43
C LYS A 116 13.25 -14.27 -7.49
N GLU A 117 12.64 -13.13 -7.11
CA GLU A 117 12.49 -12.01 -8.05
C GLU A 117 13.87 -11.44 -8.42
N ASP A 118 14.06 -11.01 -9.67
CA ASP A 118 15.36 -10.54 -10.17
C ASP A 118 15.98 -9.42 -9.34
N LYS A 119 15.15 -8.52 -8.80
CA LYS A 119 15.56 -7.44 -7.89
C LYS A 119 16.15 -7.92 -6.55
N TYR A 120 15.88 -9.15 -6.14
CA TYR A 120 16.37 -9.76 -4.89
C TYR A 120 17.40 -10.87 -5.16
N ARG A 121 17.16 -11.71 -6.17
CA ARG A 121 17.87 -12.98 -6.41
C ARG A 121 19.37 -12.83 -6.70
N TRP A 122 19.76 -11.77 -7.41
CA TRP A 122 21.12 -11.63 -7.94
C TRP A 122 21.99 -10.65 -7.15
N ARG A 123 21.55 -10.22 -5.95
CA ARG A 123 22.35 -9.36 -5.09
C ARG A 123 23.35 -10.19 -4.27
N TRP A 124 24.60 -10.16 -4.71
CA TRP A 124 25.74 -10.59 -3.91
C TRP A 124 25.94 -9.57 -2.78
N ALA A 125 25.62 -9.95 -1.55
CA ALA A 125 26.02 -9.21 -0.36
C ALA A 125 27.24 -9.92 0.23
N LYS A 126 28.34 -9.19 0.41
CA LYS A 126 29.47 -9.70 1.22
C LYS A 126 29.07 -9.62 2.69
N GLU A 127 29.71 -10.43 3.53
CA GLU A 127 29.45 -10.42 4.97
C GLU A 127 29.69 -9.04 5.61
N ASP A 128 30.61 -8.26 5.02
CA ASP A 128 30.87 -6.87 5.39
C ASP A 128 29.72 -5.90 5.04
N ASP A 129 28.86 -6.25 4.07
CA ASP A 129 27.71 -5.44 3.64
C ASP A 129 26.47 -5.68 4.53
N LEU A 130 26.50 -6.71 5.38
CA LEU A 130 25.42 -7.00 6.32
C LEU A 130 25.52 -6.05 7.52
N LYS A 131 24.40 -5.41 7.89
CA LYS A 131 24.33 -4.62 9.13
C LYS A 131 24.62 -5.54 10.32
N LYS A 132 25.82 -5.41 10.90
CA LYS A 132 26.20 -6.08 12.15
C LYS A 132 25.21 -5.63 13.23
N THR A 133 24.50 -6.59 13.79
CA THR A 133 23.47 -6.39 14.81
C THR A 133 24.11 -6.07 16.16
#